data_AF-A0A8C5KU91-F1
#
_entry.id   AF-A0A8C5KU91-F1
#
_cell.length_a   1.000
_cell.length_b   1.000
_cell.length_c   1.000
_cell.angle_alpha   90.00
_cell.angle_beta   90.00
_cell.angle_gamma   90.00
#
_symmetry.space_group_name_H-M   'P 1'
#
loop_
_entity.id
_entity.type
_entity.pdbx_description
1 polymer ?
#
loop_
_entity_poly.entity_id
_entity_poly.type
_entity_poly.pdbx_seq_one_letter_code
_entity_poly.pdbx_strand_id
1 'polypeptide(L)'
;AFLRRHMAPEVYDAIRAYEPCIVVSDSEKHAFKFVVLSDRLIYLTENPPRSLRRVVALRDVVAIDLIDDYPTFLNSPDREINQHIRIIYSSTILKKECERSKSVGKFLFPFHHTNANNKKVKKENNGPTFWRRKDSSLPNESSLRSEEKIRHFSQLKSELFLKDNTLRKILCLIMELKVAAQKNFILKRLFWKTSDLFCFLVNKLHEYLPESRDKRALQNKSQRADELAAGIKITQTLGLMFRETEIESSRLNTLAAKTGTLFNLLVILISKPRIPASCSVLDGRLVSDSTSAEMSFDAELQKLILEYTDTATALLYEILLVFQQENLGLGSTKFAISWMMSFLQSCPPIIAFVANIVKQVVKGLSASSQLLSPCQAVLLYQQFYILKSCLRYSKMLAEHIRNDYSEEFRYFIHMPALEKRLPLCYPITEPTTELLHEVLKLMEPKAER
;
A
#
# COMPACT_ATOMS: atom_id res chain seq x y z
N ALA A 1 -22.03 16.17 -11.54
CA ALA A 1 -22.57 17.52 -11.88
C ALA A 1 -22.83 18.39 -10.65
N PHE A 2 -23.54 17.90 -9.63
CA PHE A 2 -23.89 18.67 -8.42
C PHE A 2 -22.66 19.28 -7.71
N LEU A 3 -21.65 18.46 -7.38
CA LEU A 3 -20.47 18.91 -6.63
C LEU A 3 -19.71 20.06 -7.35
N ARG A 4 -19.56 19.99 -8.68
CA ARG A 4 -18.93 21.05 -9.50
C ARG A 4 -19.63 22.40 -9.40
N ARG A 5 -20.94 22.41 -9.14
CA ARG A 5 -21.74 23.65 -9.04
C ARG A 5 -21.73 24.25 -7.63
N HIS A 6 -21.43 23.44 -6.62
CA HIS A 6 -21.57 23.81 -5.21
C HIS A 6 -20.22 23.86 -4.46
N MET A 7 -19.11 23.61 -5.14
CA MET A 7 -17.75 23.69 -4.61
C MET A 7 -16.90 24.62 -5.48
N ALA A 8 -15.94 25.29 -4.85
CA ALA A 8 -14.90 26.02 -5.58
C ALA A 8 -14.06 25.03 -6.41
N PRO A 9 -13.56 25.43 -7.59
CA PRO A 9 -12.79 24.54 -8.48
C PRO A 9 -11.65 23.80 -7.77
N GLU A 10 -10.91 24.51 -6.92
CA GLU A 10 -9.75 23.97 -6.20
C GLU A 10 -10.15 22.87 -5.20
N VAL A 11 -11.33 23.01 -4.57
CA VAL A 11 -11.86 22.02 -3.63
C VAL A 11 -12.44 20.82 -4.38
N TYR A 12 -13.08 21.07 -5.53
CA TYR A 12 -13.62 20.02 -6.38
C TYR A 12 -12.51 19.12 -6.95
N ASP A 13 -11.42 19.71 -7.42
CA ASP A 13 -10.26 18.98 -7.94
C ASP A 13 -9.51 18.20 -6.86
N ALA A 14 -9.65 18.61 -5.59
CA ALA A 14 -9.10 17.94 -4.43
C ALA A 14 -9.95 16.76 -3.91
N ILE A 15 -11.11 16.45 -4.51
CA ILE A 15 -11.94 15.32 -4.10
C ILE A 15 -11.22 14.00 -4.39
N ARG A 16 -11.09 13.17 -3.36
CA ARG A 16 -10.44 11.85 -3.41
C ARG A 16 -11.44 10.71 -3.50
N ALA A 17 -12.60 10.84 -2.86
CA ALA A 17 -13.62 9.81 -2.87
C ALA A 17 -15.03 10.38 -2.80
N TYR A 18 -15.97 9.63 -3.35
CA TYR A 18 -17.41 9.86 -3.28
C TYR A 18 -18.10 8.50 -3.21
N GLU A 19 -18.63 8.13 -2.04
CA GLU A 19 -19.14 6.78 -1.80
C GLU A 19 -20.47 6.82 -1.02
N PRO A 20 -21.40 5.86 -1.25
CA PRO A 20 -22.61 5.73 -0.46
C PRO A 20 -22.24 5.24 0.95
N CYS A 21 -22.95 5.74 1.96
CA CYS A 21 -22.74 5.39 3.36
C CYS A 21 -24.02 5.49 4.17
N ILE A 22 -24.04 4.82 5.33
CA ILE A 22 -25.08 4.97 6.33
C ILE A 22 -24.47 5.70 7.52
N VAL A 23 -25.04 6.86 7.85
CA VAL A 23 -24.47 7.75 8.86
C VAL A 23 -25.22 7.59 10.18
N VAL A 24 -24.44 7.42 11.25
CA VAL A 24 -24.92 7.42 12.63
C VAL A 24 -24.17 8.53 13.38
N SER A 25 -24.92 9.46 13.96
CA SER A 25 -24.42 10.56 14.81
C SER A 25 -25.49 10.97 15.82
N ASP A 26 -25.17 11.88 16.73
CA ASP A 26 -26.14 12.46 17.67
C ASP A 26 -27.38 13.04 16.96
N SER A 27 -27.19 13.54 15.72
CA SER A 27 -28.24 14.16 14.92
C SER A 27 -28.87 13.24 13.86
N GLU A 28 -28.24 12.10 13.55
CA GLU A 28 -28.62 11.24 12.43
C GLU A 28 -28.68 9.78 12.86
N LYS A 29 -29.84 9.15 12.69
CA LYS A 29 -30.04 7.73 13.04
C LYS A 29 -30.15 6.90 11.76
N HIS A 30 -29.06 6.26 11.37
CA HIS A 30 -28.97 5.37 10.20
C HIS A 30 -29.47 6.03 8.91
N ALA A 31 -28.99 7.25 8.64
CA ALA A 31 -29.37 7.99 7.44
C ALA A 31 -28.52 7.55 6.24
N PHE A 32 -29.16 7.11 5.15
CA PHE A 32 -28.46 6.84 3.89
C PHE A 32 -28.02 8.16 3.23
N LYS A 33 -26.73 8.31 3.02
CA LYS A 33 -26.08 9.51 2.48
C LYS A 33 -24.92 9.14 1.58
N PHE A 34 -24.30 10.14 0.97
CA PHE A 34 -23.00 10.01 0.33
C PHE A 34 -21.96 10.78 1.12
N VAL A 35 -20.84 10.11 1.37
CA VAL A 35 -19.63 10.74 1.90
C VAL A 35 -18.79 11.27 0.75
N VAL A 36 -18.31 12.50 0.88
CA VAL A 36 -17.37 13.12 -0.05
C VAL A 36 -16.10 13.43 0.71
N LEU A 37 -14.99 12.85 0.29
CA LEU A 37 -13.68 13.04 0.92
C LEU A 37 -12.84 13.97 0.05
N SER A 38 -12.38 15.10 0.61
CA SER A 38 -11.33 15.92 0.00
C SER A 38 -9.99 15.74 0.71
N ASP A 39 -8.98 16.48 0.27
CA ASP A 39 -7.66 16.57 0.92
C ASP A 39 -7.69 17.11 2.36
N ARG A 40 -8.75 17.82 2.74
CA ARG A 40 -8.84 18.55 4.02
C ARG A 40 -10.12 18.29 4.81
N LEU A 41 -11.20 17.86 4.17
CA LEU A 41 -12.52 17.79 4.79
C LEU A 41 -13.31 16.56 4.35
N ILE A 42 -14.17 16.09 5.26
CA ILE A 42 -15.23 15.12 5.01
C ILE A 42 -16.55 15.88 4.91
N TYR A 43 -17.26 15.67 3.80
CA TYR A 43 -18.59 16.19 3.57
C TYR A 43 -19.62 15.06 3.53
N LEU A 44 -20.88 15.40 3.83
CA LEU A 44 -22.03 14.55 3.62
C LEU A 44 -23.03 15.23 2.70
N THR A 45 -23.63 14.44 1.81
CA THR A 45 -24.74 14.88 0.94
C THR A 45 -25.83 13.82 0.88
N GLU A 46 -27.07 14.24 0.66
CA GLU A 46 -28.24 13.35 0.60
C GLU A 46 -28.31 12.59 -0.74
N ASN A 47 -29.23 11.63 -0.83
CA ASN A 47 -29.62 11.02 -2.10
C ASN A 47 -31.10 11.36 -2.42
N PRO A 48 -31.39 12.09 -3.50
CA PRO A 48 -30.47 12.77 -4.41
C PRO A 48 -29.75 13.96 -3.73
N PRO A 49 -28.57 14.38 -4.21
CA PRO A 49 -27.78 15.43 -3.57
C PRO A 49 -28.48 16.79 -3.72
N ARG A 50 -28.92 17.36 -2.59
CA ARG A 50 -29.56 18.68 -2.50
C ARG A 50 -28.70 19.69 -1.77
N SER A 51 -28.01 19.23 -0.72
CA SER A 51 -27.14 20.04 0.11
C SER A 51 -25.80 19.34 0.33
N LEU A 52 -24.74 20.13 0.53
CA LEU A 52 -23.41 19.62 0.86
C LEU A 52 -23.03 20.12 2.26
N ARG A 53 -23.05 19.22 3.23
CA ARG A 53 -22.75 19.52 4.62
C ARG A 53 -21.28 19.23 4.92
N ARG A 54 -20.58 20.20 5.50
CA ARG A 54 -19.23 20.02 6.08
C ARG A 54 -19.35 19.30 7.42
N VAL A 55 -18.65 18.19 7.61
CA VAL A 55 -18.82 17.35 8.82
C VAL A 55 -17.58 17.31 9.67
N VAL A 56 -16.44 16.94 9.10
CA VAL A 56 -15.19 16.78 9.85
C VAL A 56 -14.02 17.31 9.03
N ALA A 57 -13.18 18.16 9.61
CA ALA A 57 -11.89 18.49 9.00
C ALA A 57 -10.90 17.37 9.32
N LEU A 58 -10.13 16.91 8.33
CA LEU A 58 -9.18 15.79 8.53
C LEU A 58 -8.12 16.11 9.59
N ARG A 59 -7.75 17.38 9.75
CA ARG A 59 -6.85 17.84 10.82
C ARG A 59 -7.41 17.65 12.24
N ASP A 60 -8.72 17.56 12.37
CA ASP A 60 -9.42 17.42 13.65
C ASP A 60 -9.72 15.95 13.97
N VAL A 61 -9.44 15.01 13.06
CA VAL A 61 -9.63 13.58 13.29
C VAL A 61 -8.56 13.09 14.26
N VAL A 62 -9.02 12.55 15.40
CA VAL A 62 -8.18 12.02 16.47
C VAL A 62 -7.95 10.53 16.29
N ALA A 63 -8.98 9.79 15.87
CA ALA A 63 -8.90 8.36 15.60
C ALA A 63 -9.95 7.93 14.58
N ILE A 64 -9.68 6.83 13.89
CA ILE A 64 -10.60 6.15 13.01
C ILE A 64 -10.58 4.67 13.39
N ASP A 65 -11.71 4.18 13.91
CA ASP A 65 -11.85 2.79 14.34
C ASP A 65 -12.65 2.00 13.30
N LEU A 66 -12.18 0.80 12.97
CA LEU A 66 -12.99 -0.20 12.27
C LEU A 66 -13.77 -1.00 13.32
N ILE A 67 -15.09 -0.94 13.26
CA ILE A 67 -15.96 -1.67 14.18
C ILE A 67 -16.29 -3.01 13.56
N ASP A 68 -15.93 -4.08 14.25
CA ASP A 68 -16.30 -5.45 13.92
C ASP A 68 -17.71 -5.74 14.46
N ASP A 69 -18.71 -5.20 13.77
CA ASP A 69 -20.12 -5.48 14.06
C ASP A 69 -20.91 -5.91 12.82
N TYR A 70 -22.01 -6.61 13.08
CA TYR A 70 -22.96 -7.00 12.06
C TYR A 70 -24.12 -6.00 12.07
N PRO A 71 -24.21 -5.07 11.10
CA PRO A 71 -25.28 -4.10 11.06
C PRO A 71 -26.63 -4.81 10.89
N THR A 72 -27.39 -4.90 11.98
CA THR A 72 -28.67 -5.60 12.03
C THR A 72 -29.73 -4.95 11.15
N PHE A 73 -29.53 -3.68 10.82
CA PHE A 73 -30.36 -2.90 9.88
C PHE A 73 -30.07 -3.17 8.41
N LEU A 74 -29.03 -3.95 8.07
CA LEU A 74 -28.73 -4.39 6.70
C LEU A 74 -29.12 -5.85 6.47
N ASN A 75 -29.57 -6.13 5.24
CA ASN A 75 -29.89 -7.47 4.76
C ASN A 75 -28.62 -8.29 4.48
N SER A 76 -28.74 -9.63 4.44
CA SER A 76 -27.61 -10.57 4.34
C SER A 76 -26.51 -10.20 3.33
N PRO A 77 -26.80 -9.90 2.04
CA PRO A 77 -25.74 -9.56 1.09
C PRO A 77 -25.08 -8.21 1.38
N ASP A 78 -25.85 -7.21 1.82
CA ASP A 78 -25.33 -5.88 2.15
C ASP A 78 -24.49 -5.91 3.43
N ARG A 79 -24.84 -6.78 4.38
CA ARG A 79 -24.15 -6.94 5.65
C ARG A 79 -22.72 -7.45 5.50
N GLU A 80 -22.47 -8.31 4.51
CA GLU A 80 -21.14 -8.90 4.26
C GLU A 80 -20.21 -8.00 3.44
N ILE A 81 -20.75 -6.98 2.75
CA ILE A 81 -19.99 -6.12 1.84
C ILE A 81 -19.74 -4.71 2.37
N ASN A 82 -20.45 -4.30 3.43
CA ASN A 82 -20.29 -2.99 4.07
C ASN A 82 -19.33 -3.07 5.27
N GLN A 83 -18.63 -1.96 5.52
CA GLN A 83 -17.72 -1.80 6.65
C GLN A 83 -18.24 -0.71 7.59
N HIS A 84 -18.18 -0.94 8.90
CA HIS A 84 -18.53 0.07 9.89
C HIS A 84 -17.27 0.78 10.37
N ILE A 85 -17.17 2.07 10.07
CA ILE A 85 -16.06 2.91 10.50
C ILE A 85 -16.59 3.97 11.45
N ARG A 86 -15.93 4.15 12.60
CA ARG A 86 -16.18 5.24 13.54
C ARG A 86 -15.06 6.26 13.43
N ILE A 87 -15.44 7.52 13.22
CA ILE A 87 -14.49 8.64 13.17
C ILE A 87 -14.63 9.44 14.46
N ILE A 88 -13.55 9.51 15.23
CA ILE A 88 -13.45 10.31 16.45
C ILE A 88 -12.70 11.59 16.10
N TYR A 89 -13.27 12.75 16.41
CA TYR A 89 -12.69 14.04 16.07
C TYR A 89 -12.87 15.07 17.18
N SER A 90 -11.92 16.00 17.30
CA SER A 90 -11.98 17.10 18.26
C SER A 90 -12.91 18.21 17.76
N SER A 91 -13.94 18.55 18.53
CA SER A 91 -15.01 19.47 18.13
C SER A 91 -14.62 20.98 18.16
N THR A 92 -13.34 21.34 18.04
CA THR A 92 -12.86 22.66 18.44
C THR A 92 -13.01 23.77 17.38
N ILE A 93 -13.25 23.46 16.10
CA ILE A 93 -13.20 24.49 15.04
C ILE A 93 -14.51 24.60 14.23
N LEU A 94 -15.15 23.49 13.83
CA LEU A 94 -16.31 23.53 12.92
C LEU A 94 -17.64 23.94 13.57
N LYS A 95 -17.80 23.84 14.90
CA LYS A 95 -19.04 24.29 15.57
C LYS A 95 -19.24 25.82 15.47
N LYS A 96 -18.16 26.62 15.48
CA LYS A 96 -18.25 28.08 15.38
C LYS A 96 -18.68 28.59 14.01
N GLU A 97 -18.43 27.85 12.93
CA GLU A 97 -18.96 28.19 11.60
C GLU A 97 -20.41 27.71 11.39
N CYS A 98 -20.79 26.59 12.00
CA CYS A 98 -22.14 26.03 11.87
C CYS A 98 -23.21 26.81 12.68
N GLU A 99 -22.82 27.52 13.73
CA GLU A 99 -23.71 28.44 14.46
C GLU A 99 -23.80 29.83 13.80
N ARG A 100 -22.72 30.28 13.15
CA ARG A 100 -22.65 31.60 12.50
C ARG A 100 -23.38 31.69 11.15
N SER A 101 -23.81 30.57 10.58
CA SER A 101 -24.67 30.56 9.39
C SER A 101 -26.18 30.61 9.71
N LYS A 102 -26.56 30.81 10.99
CA LYS A 102 -27.97 30.99 11.40
C LYS A 102 -28.40 32.46 11.54
N SER A 103 -27.57 33.43 11.19
CA SER A 103 -27.98 34.84 11.19
C SER A 103 -27.47 35.59 9.97
N VAL A 104 -28.42 36.33 9.37
CA VAL A 104 -28.29 37.34 8.29
C VAL A 104 -28.56 36.80 6.88
N GLY A 105 -29.79 37.07 6.40
CA GLY A 105 -30.18 36.89 5.00
C GLY A 105 -31.68 36.64 4.80
N LYS A 106 -32.50 37.65 5.10
CA LYS A 106 -33.96 37.70 4.98
C LYS A 106 -34.48 37.15 3.64
N PHE A 107 -35.42 36.19 3.69
CA PHE A 107 -36.65 36.24 2.91
C PHE A 107 -37.80 35.72 3.77
N LEU A 108 -38.91 36.46 3.73
CA LEU A 108 -39.94 36.56 4.75
C LEU A 108 -41.15 35.65 4.45
N PHE A 109 -41.53 34.86 5.48
CA PHE A 109 -42.89 34.46 5.94
C PHE A 109 -43.81 33.59 5.04
N PRO A 110 -44.88 32.95 5.59
CA PRO A 110 -45.30 32.84 7.00
C PRO A 110 -45.52 31.40 7.52
N PHE A 111 -45.39 31.24 8.84
CA PHE A 111 -45.88 30.10 9.60
C PHE A 111 -47.39 30.19 9.79
N HIS A 112 -48.09 29.06 9.70
CA HIS A 112 -49.26 28.79 10.53
C HIS A 112 -48.87 27.82 11.66
N HIS A 113 -49.08 28.30 12.88
CA HIS A 113 -49.02 27.55 14.14
C HIS A 113 -50.15 26.51 14.24
N THR A 114 -49.89 25.42 14.94
CA THR A 114 -50.74 24.77 15.99
C THR A 114 -50.06 23.45 16.38
N ASN A 115 -49.47 23.33 17.56
CA ASN A 115 -50.02 23.03 18.90
C ASN A 115 -49.79 21.57 19.33
N ALA A 116 -48.97 21.45 20.38
CA ALA A 116 -49.07 20.58 21.57
C ALA A 116 -49.95 19.30 21.51
N ASN A 117 -49.38 18.15 21.89
CA ASN A 117 -49.45 17.61 23.27
C ASN A 117 -49.06 16.11 23.36
N ASN A 118 -48.21 15.82 24.34
CA ASN A 118 -48.30 14.76 25.37
C ASN A 118 -49.16 13.49 25.14
N LYS A 119 -48.49 12.33 25.32
CA LYS A 119 -48.79 11.18 26.23
C LYS A 119 -48.73 9.77 25.60
N LYS A 120 -47.81 8.99 26.19
CA LYS A 120 -47.93 7.60 26.70
C LYS A 120 -48.53 6.46 25.83
N VAL A 121 -47.65 5.45 25.62
CA VAL A 121 -47.84 4.00 25.93
C VAL A 121 -48.86 3.22 25.06
N LYS A 122 -48.42 2.21 24.29
CA LYS A 122 -48.37 0.76 24.62
C LYS A 122 -47.96 -0.10 23.40
N LYS A 123 -47.33 -1.26 23.70
CA LYS A 123 -47.22 -2.53 22.91
C LYS A 123 -48.46 -2.74 21.98
N GLU A 124 -48.39 -3.32 20.78
CA GLU A 124 -48.00 -4.71 20.49
C GLU A 124 -48.11 -4.99 18.96
N ASN A 125 -47.28 -5.92 18.46
CA ASN A 125 -47.45 -6.83 17.32
C ASN A 125 -48.45 -6.50 16.19
N ASN A 126 -47.90 -6.28 14.98
CA ASN A 126 -48.00 -7.17 13.80
C ASN A 126 -47.64 -6.36 12.55
N GLY A 127 -46.79 -6.93 11.69
CA GLY A 127 -46.46 -6.33 10.40
C GLY A 127 -47.70 -6.12 9.52
N PRO A 128 -47.59 -5.23 8.52
CA PRO A 128 -47.62 -5.79 7.18
C PRO A 128 -46.58 -5.18 6.23
N THR A 129 -45.97 -6.10 5.48
CA THR A 129 -45.53 -5.96 4.09
C THR A 129 -46.34 -4.94 3.29
N PHE A 130 -45.74 -3.80 2.93
CA PHE A 130 -46.12 -3.07 1.71
C PHE A 130 -45.06 -2.04 1.28
N TRP A 131 -44.05 -2.45 0.52
CA TRP A 131 -43.44 -1.61 -0.52
C TRP A 131 -42.95 -2.50 -1.67
N ARG A 132 -43.90 -3.05 -2.43
CA ARG A 132 -43.68 -3.33 -3.84
C ARG A 132 -43.84 -2.00 -4.58
N ARG A 133 -42.73 -1.32 -4.87
CA ARG A 133 -42.73 -0.29 -5.91
C ARG A 133 -41.85 -0.81 -7.05
N LYS A 134 -42.53 -1.13 -8.14
CA LYS A 134 -41.99 -1.55 -9.42
C LYS A 134 -41.41 -0.31 -10.12
N ASP A 135 -40.12 -0.39 -10.37
CA ASP A 135 -39.26 0.29 -11.33
C ASP A 135 -39.73 1.61 -11.97
N SER A 136 -38.92 2.65 -11.75
CA SER A 136 -38.50 3.53 -12.84
C SER A 136 -36.98 3.50 -12.91
N SER A 137 -36.50 3.07 -14.07
CA SER A 137 -35.13 2.93 -14.51
C SER A 137 -34.25 4.14 -14.22
N LEU A 138 -33.25 3.95 -13.36
CA LEU A 138 -31.87 4.38 -13.54
C LEU A 138 -31.03 3.50 -12.60
N PRO A 139 -30.19 2.57 -13.09
CA PRO A 139 -29.37 1.76 -12.20
C PRO A 139 -28.37 2.70 -11.49
N ASN A 140 -28.21 2.51 -10.19
CA ASN A 140 -27.28 3.27 -9.35
C ASN A 140 -25.89 3.33 -10.02
N GLU A 141 -25.48 4.52 -10.42
CA GLU A 141 -24.21 4.80 -11.13
C GLU A 141 -22.99 4.26 -10.36
N SER A 142 -23.06 4.18 -9.02
CA SER A 142 -22.03 3.59 -8.16
C SER A 142 -21.96 2.06 -8.23
N SER A 143 -23.10 1.37 -8.31
CA SER A 143 -23.20 -0.09 -8.44
C SER A 143 -22.69 -0.55 -9.81
N LEU A 144 -23.10 0.17 -10.85
CA LEU A 144 -22.61 -0.02 -12.22
C LEU A 144 -21.09 0.16 -12.29
N ARG A 145 -20.56 1.22 -11.67
CA ARG A 145 -19.13 1.48 -11.64
C ARG A 145 -18.35 0.37 -10.95
N SER A 146 -18.85 -0.20 -9.86
CA SER A 146 -18.23 -1.36 -9.19
C SER A 146 -18.31 -2.64 -10.02
N GLU A 147 -19.40 -2.89 -10.72
CA GLU A 147 -19.54 -4.04 -11.63
C GLU A 147 -18.60 -3.94 -12.83
N GLU A 148 -18.44 -2.75 -13.41
CA GLU A 148 -17.46 -2.48 -14.47
C GLU A 148 -16.04 -2.77 -14.01
N LYS A 149 -15.68 -2.36 -12.78
CA LYS A 149 -14.36 -2.63 -12.18
C LYS A 149 -14.12 -4.13 -11.95
N ILE A 150 -15.15 -4.87 -11.51
CA ILE A 150 -15.08 -6.34 -11.33
C ILE A 150 -14.94 -7.03 -12.69
N ARG A 151 -15.69 -6.59 -13.71
CA ARG A 151 -15.59 -7.09 -15.07
C ARG A 151 -14.20 -6.84 -15.65
N HIS A 152 -13.67 -5.64 -15.46
CA HIS A 152 -12.33 -5.27 -15.89
C HIS A 152 -11.26 -6.13 -15.22
N PHE A 153 -11.35 -6.35 -13.91
CA PHE A 153 -10.45 -7.27 -13.22
C PHE A 153 -10.55 -8.71 -13.75
N SER A 154 -11.76 -9.18 -14.01
CA SER A 154 -12.00 -10.53 -14.55
C SER A 154 -11.42 -10.70 -15.96
N GLN A 155 -11.51 -9.65 -16.78
CA GLN A 155 -10.88 -9.59 -18.10
C GLN A 155 -9.35 -9.57 -18.02
N LEU A 156 -8.77 -8.70 -17.19
CA LEU A 156 -7.33 -8.67 -16.97
C LEU A 156 -6.80 -10.03 -16.49
N LYS A 157 -7.54 -10.66 -15.58
CA LYS A 157 -7.24 -12.01 -15.09
C LYS A 157 -7.23 -13.02 -16.23
N SER A 158 -8.32 -13.12 -17.00
CA SER A 158 -8.42 -14.11 -18.07
C SER A 158 -7.35 -13.90 -19.14
N GLU A 159 -7.09 -12.65 -19.51
CA GLU A 159 -6.05 -12.29 -20.47
C GLU A 159 -4.66 -12.66 -19.96
N LEU A 160 -4.33 -12.41 -18.69
CA LEU A 160 -3.04 -12.77 -18.10
C LEU A 160 -2.79 -14.28 -18.10
N PHE A 161 -3.84 -15.09 -17.88
CA PHE A 161 -3.74 -16.55 -17.85
C PHE A 161 -3.72 -17.23 -19.22
N LEU A 162 -3.82 -16.49 -20.32
CA LEU A 162 -3.66 -17.06 -21.66
C LEU A 162 -2.24 -17.63 -21.83
N LYS A 163 -2.14 -18.87 -22.31
CA LYS A 163 -0.88 -19.63 -22.41
C LYS A 163 0.13 -19.00 -23.37
N ASP A 164 -0.33 -18.31 -24.41
CA ASP A 164 0.51 -17.78 -25.50
C ASP A 164 0.83 -16.28 -25.37
N ASN A 165 0.83 -15.75 -24.15
CA ASN A 165 1.16 -14.34 -23.96
C ASN A 165 2.66 -14.09 -24.12
N THR A 166 2.99 -13.14 -24.99
CA THR A 166 4.35 -12.59 -25.09
C THR A 166 4.69 -11.79 -23.83
N LEU A 167 5.99 -11.68 -23.49
CA LEU A 167 6.48 -10.86 -22.38
C LEU A 167 5.88 -9.45 -22.41
N ARG A 168 5.91 -8.81 -23.59
CA ARG A 168 5.36 -7.47 -23.81
C ARG A 168 3.87 -7.39 -23.44
N LYS A 169 3.06 -8.37 -23.86
CA LYS A 169 1.63 -8.39 -23.55
C LYS A 169 1.39 -8.58 -22.05
N ILE A 170 2.12 -9.49 -21.41
CA ILE A 170 2.06 -9.68 -19.94
C ILE A 170 2.36 -8.36 -19.23
N LEU A 171 3.40 -7.64 -19.65
CA LEU A 171 3.79 -6.38 -19.01
C LEU A 171 2.76 -5.26 -19.20
N CYS A 172 2.15 -5.16 -20.38
CA CYS A 172 1.04 -4.22 -20.61
C CYS A 172 -0.12 -4.50 -19.63
N LEU A 173 -0.53 -5.76 -19.52
CA LEU A 173 -1.62 -6.18 -18.62
C LEU A 173 -1.28 -5.96 -17.14
N ILE A 174 -0.03 -6.24 -16.72
CA ILE A 174 0.44 -5.97 -15.36
C ILE A 174 0.45 -4.47 -15.07
N MET A 175 0.88 -3.66 -16.03
CA MET A 175 0.88 -2.20 -15.87
C MET A 175 -0.54 -1.66 -15.76
N GLU A 176 -1.48 -2.18 -16.56
CA GLU A 176 -2.89 -1.83 -16.47
C GLU A 176 -3.48 -2.22 -15.12
N LEU A 177 -3.22 -3.44 -14.64
CA LEU A 177 -3.60 -3.90 -13.31
C LEU A 177 -3.04 -2.98 -12.22
N LYS A 178 -1.75 -2.62 -12.31
CA LYS A 178 -1.09 -1.73 -11.35
C LYS A 178 -1.76 -0.36 -11.32
N VAL A 179 -1.94 0.28 -12.47
CA VAL A 179 -2.56 1.62 -12.56
C VAL A 179 -4.01 1.58 -12.05
N ALA A 180 -4.75 0.53 -12.37
CA ALA A 180 -6.13 0.37 -11.90
C ALA A 180 -6.18 0.14 -10.38
N ALA A 181 -5.27 -0.65 -9.81
CA ALA A 181 -5.18 -0.91 -8.37
C ALA A 181 -4.69 0.31 -7.56
N GLN A 182 -3.89 1.20 -8.15
CA GLN A 182 -3.50 2.47 -7.51
C GLN A 182 -4.69 3.40 -7.29
N LYS A 183 -5.66 3.37 -8.21
CA LYS A 183 -6.84 4.25 -8.16
C LYS A 183 -8.02 3.63 -7.41
N ASN A 184 -7.96 2.33 -7.12
CA ASN A 184 -9.12 1.60 -6.67
C ASN A 184 -8.78 0.40 -5.78
N PHE A 185 -9.11 0.54 -4.50
CA PHE A 185 -8.92 -0.50 -3.49
C PHE A 185 -9.64 -1.82 -3.81
N ILE A 186 -10.78 -1.78 -4.51
CA ILE A 186 -11.55 -2.98 -4.88
C ILE A 186 -10.67 -3.99 -5.64
N LEU A 187 -9.77 -3.52 -6.50
CA LEU A 187 -8.88 -4.41 -7.27
C LEU A 187 -7.84 -5.10 -6.37
N LYS A 188 -7.32 -4.40 -5.36
CA LYS A 188 -6.42 -5.01 -4.36
C LYS A 188 -7.15 -6.10 -3.57
N ARG A 189 -8.41 -5.85 -3.18
CA ARG A 189 -9.27 -6.85 -2.53
C ARG A 189 -9.54 -8.05 -3.45
N LEU A 190 -9.91 -7.83 -4.71
CA LEU A 190 -10.16 -8.91 -5.68
C LEU A 190 -8.90 -9.75 -5.97
N PHE A 191 -7.73 -9.11 -6.00
CA PHE A 191 -6.44 -9.76 -6.10
C PHE A 191 -6.23 -10.76 -4.96
N TRP A 192 -6.46 -10.35 -3.71
CA TRP A 192 -6.29 -11.24 -2.55
C TRP A 192 -7.35 -12.32 -2.42
N LYS A 193 -8.60 -12.06 -2.86
CA LYS A 193 -9.63 -13.10 -2.98
C LYS A 193 -9.30 -14.15 -4.04
N THR A 194 -8.46 -13.79 -5.01
CA THR A 194 -8.08 -14.67 -6.13
C THR A 194 -6.62 -15.08 -6.03
N SER A 195 -6.34 -16.08 -5.19
CA SER A 195 -4.96 -16.52 -4.90
C SER A 195 -4.11 -16.90 -6.12
N ASP A 196 -4.74 -17.27 -7.24
CA ASP A 196 -4.07 -17.66 -8.48
C ASP A 196 -3.23 -16.52 -9.07
N LEU A 197 -3.69 -15.28 -8.97
CA LEU A 197 -3.01 -14.14 -9.58
C LEU A 197 -1.73 -13.80 -8.82
N PHE A 198 -1.75 -13.92 -7.49
CA PHE A 198 -0.54 -13.85 -6.66
C PHE A 198 0.47 -14.94 -7.08
N CYS A 199 0.01 -16.19 -7.19
CA CYS A 199 0.87 -17.30 -7.61
C CYS A 199 1.45 -17.09 -9.01
N PHE A 200 0.63 -16.61 -9.95
CA PHE A 200 1.05 -16.31 -11.31
C PHE A 200 2.15 -15.26 -11.36
N LEU A 201 1.97 -14.13 -10.68
CA LEU A 201 2.97 -13.06 -10.66
C LEU A 201 4.29 -13.52 -10.05
N VAL A 202 4.25 -14.26 -8.93
CA VAL A 202 5.47 -14.81 -8.31
C VAL A 202 6.15 -15.84 -9.21
N ASN A 203 5.38 -16.71 -9.88
CA ASN A 203 5.94 -17.68 -10.82
C ASN A 203 6.59 -16.98 -12.03
N LYS A 204 5.99 -15.90 -12.55
CA LYS A 204 6.60 -15.08 -13.60
C LYS A 204 7.85 -14.37 -13.12
N LEU A 205 7.86 -13.88 -11.88
CA LEU A 205 9.07 -13.31 -11.29
C LEU A 205 10.19 -14.36 -11.19
N HIS A 206 9.86 -15.59 -10.79
CA HIS A 206 10.79 -16.71 -10.71
C HIS A 206 11.32 -17.19 -12.07
N GLU A 207 10.53 -17.04 -13.15
CA GLU A 207 11.01 -17.33 -14.51
C GLU A 207 12.16 -16.39 -14.94
N TYR A 208 12.17 -15.16 -14.41
CA TYR A 208 13.14 -14.13 -14.78
C TYR A 208 14.26 -13.96 -13.73
N LEU A 209 14.01 -14.23 -12.45
CA LEU A 209 14.92 -13.88 -11.35
C LEU A 209 15.10 -15.02 -10.33
N PRO A 210 16.29 -15.13 -9.70
CA PRO A 210 17.49 -14.30 -9.89
C PRO A 210 18.28 -14.63 -11.17
N GLU A 211 18.03 -15.81 -11.74
CA GLU A 211 18.60 -16.29 -13.01
C GLU A 211 17.47 -16.46 -14.01
N SER A 212 17.73 -16.08 -15.27
CA SER A 212 16.76 -16.36 -16.32
C SER A 212 16.62 -17.88 -16.51
N ARG A 213 15.39 -18.34 -16.63
CA ARG A 213 15.11 -19.71 -17.08
C ARG A 213 15.54 -19.94 -18.54
N ASP A 214 15.57 -18.89 -19.36
CA ASP A 214 16.10 -18.95 -20.71
C ASP A 214 17.63 -18.77 -20.68
N LYS A 215 18.35 -19.87 -20.91
CA LYS A 215 19.82 -19.85 -20.97
C LYS A 215 20.34 -18.88 -22.06
N ARG A 216 19.55 -18.57 -23.09
CA ARG A 216 19.91 -17.58 -24.12
C ARG A 216 19.86 -16.14 -23.61
N ALA A 217 18.96 -15.83 -22.68
CA ALA A 217 18.92 -14.52 -22.02
C ALA A 217 20.16 -14.30 -21.13
N LEU A 218 20.78 -15.38 -20.64
CA LEU A 218 22.05 -15.31 -19.90
C LEU A 218 23.25 -14.98 -20.80
N GLN A 219 23.10 -15.05 -22.13
CA GLN A 219 24.12 -14.67 -23.11
C GLN A 219 23.76 -13.37 -23.82
N ASN A 220 22.47 -13.01 -23.87
CA ASN A 220 21.97 -11.81 -24.51
C ASN A 220 21.66 -10.71 -23.47
N LYS A 221 22.54 -9.70 -23.37
CA LYS A 221 22.38 -8.56 -22.45
C LYS A 221 21.06 -7.79 -22.66
N SER A 222 20.57 -7.66 -23.90
CA SER A 222 19.31 -6.96 -24.21
C SER A 222 18.09 -7.71 -23.67
N GLN A 223 18.02 -9.01 -23.92
CA GLN A 223 16.93 -9.84 -23.38
C GLN A 223 16.96 -9.84 -21.85
N ARG A 224 18.15 -9.81 -21.24
CA ARG A 224 18.29 -9.71 -19.80
C ARG A 224 17.76 -8.38 -19.24
N ALA A 225 18.01 -7.27 -19.93
CA ALA A 225 17.48 -5.96 -19.55
C ALA A 225 15.94 -5.96 -19.58
N ASP A 226 15.33 -6.55 -20.60
CA ASP A 226 13.87 -6.67 -20.71
C ASP A 226 13.27 -7.51 -19.57
N GLU A 227 13.92 -8.63 -19.21
CA GLU A 227 13.53 -9.47 -18.08
C GLU A 227 13.64 -8.74 -16.73
N LEU A 228 14.71 -7.95 -16.53
CA LEU A 228 14.87 -7.16 -15.32
C LEU A 228 13.82 -6.07 -15.22
N ALA A 229 13.56 -5.36 -16.32
CA ALA A 229 12.47 -4.39 -16.41
C ALA A 229 11.12 -5.05 -16.09
N ALA A 230 10.89 -6.27 -16.59
CA ALA A 230 9.71 -7.05 -16.28
C ALA A 230 9.60 -7.39 -14.78
N GLY A 231 10.70 -7.89 -14.21
CA GLY A 231 10.80 -8.22 -12.79
C GLY A 231 10.52 -7.02 -11.89
N ILE A 232 11.07 -5.84 -12.23
CA ILE A 232 10.79 -4.57 -11.53
C ILE A 232 9.29 -4.26 -11.54
N LYS A 233 8.61 -4.36 -12.71
CA LYS A 233 7.17 -4.06 -12.78
C LYS A 233 6.33 -5.05 -12.00
N ILE A 234 6.67 -6.34 -12.02
CA ILE A 234 6.00 -7.38 -11.22
C ILE A 234 6.18 -7.08 -9.72
N THR A 235 7.41 -6.85 -9.26
CA THR A 235 7.73 -6.54 -7.86
C THR A 235 7.00 -5.28 -7.37
N GLN A 236 6.98 -4.21 -8.18
CA GLN A 236 6.23 -2.99 -7.85
C GLN A 236 4.72 -3.22 -7.77
N THR A 237 4.19 -4.11 -8.62
CA THR A 237 2.76 -4.45 -8.62
C THR A 237 2.42 -5.27 -7.38
N LEU A 238 3.24 -6.26 -7.02
CA LEU A 238 3.10 -7.00 -5.76
C LEU A 238 3.15 -6.04 -4.56
N GLY A 239 4.14 -5.15 -4.49
CA GLY A 239 4.26 -4.17 -3.40
C GLY A 239 3.02 -3.29 -3.25
N LEU A 240 2.44 -2.86 -4.36
CA LEU A 240 1.18 -2.13 -4.37
C LEU A 240 0.00 -2.96 -3.84
N MET A 241 -0.06 -4.25 -4.15
CA MET A 241 -1.11 -5.15 -3.65
C MET A 241 -0.96 -5.43 -2.15
N PHE A 242 0.27 -5.47 -1.62
CA PHE A 242 0.50 -5.58 -0.17
C PHE A 242 0.12 -4.29 0.59
N ARG A 243 0.44 -3.13 0.03
CA ARG A 243 0.20 -1.83 0.66
C ARG A 243 -1.29 -1.54 0.88
N GLU A 244 -1.64 -1.06 2.08
CA GLU A 244 -3.00 -0.68 2.51
C GLU A 244 -4.00 -1.85 2.56
N THR A 245 -3.53 -3.10 2.53
CA THR A 245 -4.40 -4.29 2.57
C THR A 245 -4.39 -4.99 3.92
N GLU A 246 -4.02 -4.27 4.99
CA GLU A 246 -3.96 -4.79 6.36
C GLU A 246 -5.32 -5.29 6.85
N ILE A 247 -6.39 -4.64 6.40
CA ILE A 247 -7.77 -4.94 6.75
C ILE A 247 -8.39 -6.09 5.93
N GLU A 248 -7.70 -6.58 4.89
CA GLU A 248 -8.26 -7.58 3.98
C GLU A 248 -7.93 -9.00 4.47
N SER A 249 -8.90 -9.67 5.11
CA SER A 249 -8.72 -11.02 5.66
C SER A 249 -8.33 -12.07 4.61
N SER A 250 -8.77 -11.90 3.35
CA SER A 250 -8.42 -12.80 2.26
C SER A 250 -6.91 -12.81 1.95
N ARG A 251 -6.18 -11.74 2.28
CA ARG A 251 -4.72 -11.67 2.13
C ARG A 251 -4.02 -12.71 2.99
N LEU A 252 -4.29 -12.73 4.30
CA LEU A 252 -3.67 -13.68 5.22
C LEU A 252 -4.05 -15.12 4.86
N ASN A 253 -5.30 -15.35 4.47
CA ASN A 253 -5.76 -16.67 4.00
C ASN A 253 -5.00 -17.13 2.75
N THR A 254 -4.81 -16.24 1.77
CA THR A 254 -4.02 -16.53 0.56
C THR A 254 -2.56 -16.81 0.88
N LEU A 255 -1.92 -16.01 1.73
CA LEU A 255 -0.53 -16.23 2.14
C LEU A 255 -0.37 -17.54 2.92
N ALA A 256 -1.36 -17.91 3.73
CA ALA A 256 -1.36 -19.17 4.48
C ALA A 256 -1.57 -20.38 3.57
N ALA A 257 -2.47 -20.26 2.59
CA ALA A 257 -2.74 -21.32 1.64
C ALA A 257 -1.61 -21.50 0.62
N LYS A 258 -0.86 -20.43 0.32
CA LYS A 258 0.20 -20.37 -0.70
C LYS A 258 1.57 -20.07 -0.08
N THR A 259 1.87 -20.65 1.08
CA THR A 259 3.13 -20.40 1.81
C THR A 259 4.37 -20.74 0.98
N GLY A 260 4.33 -21.81 0.19
CA GLY A 260 5.43 -22.15 -0.73
C GLY A 260 5.71 -21.04 -1.76
N THR A 261 4.66 -20.42 -2.30
CA THR A 261 4.77 -19.27 -3.21
C THR A 261 5.38 -18.06 -2.49
N LEU A 262 4.95 -17.79 -1.25
CA LEU A 262 5.51 -16.71 -0.44
C LEU A 262 7.00 -16.91 -0.16
N PHE A 263 7.42 -18.13 0.15
CA PHE A 263 8.83 -18.47 0.34
C PHE A 263 9.66 -18.28 -0.93
N ASN A 264 9.15 -18.73 -2.07
CA ASN A 264 9.81 -18.49 -3.35
C ASN A 264 9.97 -16.99 -3.60
N LEU A 265 8.94 -16.19 -3.32
CA LEU A 265 9.02 -14.73 -3.42
C LEU A 265 10.11 -14.17 -2.50
N LEU A 266 10.14 -14.56 -1.22
CA LEU A 266 11.16 -14.09 -0.28
C LEU A 266 12.58 -14.40 -0.76
N VAL A 267 12.84 -15.62 -1.22
CA VAL A 267 14.14 -16.03 -1.77
C VAL A 267 14.52 -15.18 -2.98
N ILE A 268 13.59 -14.91 -3.89
CA ILE A 268 13.84 -14.06 -5.06
C ILE A 268 14.22 -12.64 -4.62
N LEU A 269 13.50 -12.03 -3.67
CA LEU A 269 13.73 -10.65 -3.23
C LEU A 269 15.09 -10.44 -2.57
N ILE A 270 15.59 -11.44 -1.83
CA ILE A 270 16.91 -11.38 -1.20
C ILE A 270 18.04 -11.82 -2.13
N SER A 271 17.72 -12.33 -3.32
CA SER A 271 18.73 -12.80 -4.27
C SER A 271 19.18 -11.68 -5.21
N LYS A 272 20.48 -11.52 -5.37
CA LYS A 272 21.04 -10.60 -6.36
C LYS A 272 20.78 -11.12 -7.78
N PRO A 273 20.21 -10.31 -8.70
CA PRO A 273 20.05 -10.73 -10.09
C PRO A 273 21.41 -11.04 -10.74
N ARG A 274 21.51 -12.17 -11.46
CA ARG A 274 22.70 -12.50 -12.24
C ARG A 274 22.75 -11.72 -13.55
N ILE A 275 23.95 -11.32 -13.94
CA ILE A 275 24.27 -10.61 -15.19
C ILE A 275 25.10 -11.55 -16.08
N PRO A 276 24.86 -11.59 -17.40
CA PRO A 276 25.77 -12.19 -18.37
C PRO A 276 27.21 -11.69 -18.17
N ALA A 277 28.18 -12.58 -18.02
CA ALA A 277 29.59 -12.17 -18.00
C ALA A 277 29.91 -11.42 -19.31
N SER A 278 30.59 -10.28 -19.24
CA SER A 278 31.12 -9.62 -20.43
C SER A 278 32.11 -10.58 -21.11
N CYS A 279 31.90 -10.83 -22.40
CA CYS A 279 32.75 -11.72 -23.18
C CYS A 279 34.02 -10.94 -23.56
N SER A 280 35.01 -10.86 -22.66
CA SER A 280 36.24 -10.12 -22.91
C SER A 280 37.46 -10.99 -23.22
N VAL A 281 37.29 -12.27 -23.57
CA VAL A 281 38.43 -13.10 -23.99
C VAL A 281 38.01 -14.13 -25.05
N LEU A 282 38.04 -13.73 -26.32
CA LEU A 282 38.44 -14.61 -27.42
C LEU A 282 39.27 -13.80 -28.42
N ASP A 283 40.57 -14.06 -28.37
CA ASP A 283 41.63 -13.80 -29.35
C ASP A 283 41.60 -12.50 -30.19
N GLY A 284 42.51 -11.60 -29.82
CA GLY A 284 43.44 -10.96 -30.75
C GLY A 284 42.89 -10.46 -32.09
N ARG A 285 42.04 -9.42 -32.07
CA ARG A 285 42.02 -8.45 -33.19
C ARG A 285 41.44 -7.10 -32.77
N LEU A 286 42.21 -6.06 -33.06
CA LEU A 286 41.83 -4.64 -32.99
C LEU A 286 40.42 -4.42 -33.55
N VAL A 287 39.50 -3.86 -32.75
CA VAL A 287 38.44 -2.95 -33.23
C VAL A 287 38.23 -1.88 -32.16
N SER A 288 38.46 -0.61 -32.52
CA SER A 288 38.56 0.53 -31.61
C SER A 288 37.26 1.33 -31.42
N ASP A 289 36.08 0.75 -31.68
CA ASP A 289 34.80 1.47 -31.54
C ASP A 289 33.76 0.75 -30.65
N SER A 290 34.02 -0.48 -30.19
CA SER A 290 33.06 -1.28 -29.41
C SER A 290 33.05 -0.96 -27.90
N THR A 291 34.12 -0.37 -27.37
CA THR A 291 34.31 -0.18 -25.92
C THR A 291 33.34 0.83 -25.31
N SER A 292 32.95 1.88 -26.06
CA SER A 292 32.04 2.93 -25.55
C SER A 292 30.60 2.44 -25.42
N ALA A 293 30.09 1.75 -26.45
CA ALA A 293 28.73 1.21 -26.46
C ALA A 293 28.55 0.10 -25.43
N GLU A 294 29.54 -0.79 -25.25
CA GLU A 294 29.47 -1.87 -24.27
C GLU A 294 29.48 -1.35 -22.83
N MET A 295 30.32 -0.36 -22.52
CA MET A 295 30.34 0.31 -21.21
C MET A 295 29.00 1.02 -20.91
N SER A 296 28.34 1.57 -21.93
CA SER A 296 27.03 2.22 -21.76
C SER A 296 25.91 1.21 -21.43
N PHE A 297 25.93 0.03 -22.06
CA PHE A 297 24.93 -1.01 -21.84
C PHE A 297 25.11 -1.68 -20.47
N ASP A 298 26.35 -1.89 -20.05
CA ASP A 298 26.64 -2.39 -18.71
C ASP A 298 26.18 -1.39 -17.63
N ALA A 299 26.31 -0.07 -17.87
CA ALA A 299 25.78 0.95 -16.97
C ALA A 299 24.24 0.93 -16.88
N GLU A 300 23.54 0.74 -18.00
CA GLU A 300 22.08 0.59 -18.02
C GLU A 300 21.63 -0.65 -17.22
N LEU A 301 22.33 -1.77 -17.39
CA LEU A 301 22.02 -3.00 -16.66
C LEU A 301 22.26 -2.87 -15.15
N GLN A 302 23.34 -2.20 -14.75
CA GLN A 302 23.59 -1.89 -13.33
C GLN A 302 22.51 -0.97 -12.75
N LYS A 303 22.00 -0.01 -13.53
CA LYS A 303 20.88 0.84 -13.12
C LYS A 303 19.61 0.02 -12.91
N LEU A 304 19.30 -0.91 -13.81
CA LEU A 304 18.14 -1.81 -13.66
C LEU A 304 18.28 -2.70 -12.43
N ILE A 305 19.48 -3.18 -12.12
CA ILE A 305 19.71 -3.98 -10.91
C ILE A 305 19.50 -3.14 -9.66
N LEU A 306 19.99 -1.91 -9.64
CA LEU A 306 19.75 -1.00 -8.52
C LEU A 306 18.24 -0.75 -8.33
N GLU A 307 17.52 -0.43 -9.41
CA GLU A 307 16.06 -0.23 -9.37
C GLU A 307 15.33 -1.50 -8.89
N TYR A 308 15.78 -2.68 -9.35
CA TYR A 308 15.25 -3.94 -8.84
C TYR A 308 15.52 -4.10 -7.35
N THR A 309 16.75 -3.88 -6.87
CA THR A 309 17.05 -4.02 -5.45
C THR A 309 16.25 -3.06 -4.58
N ASP A 310 16.05 -1.81 -5.03
CA ASP A 310 15.24 -0.82 -4.30
C ASP A 310 13.77 -1.27 -4.22
N THR A 311 13.21 -1.77 -5.33
CA THR A 311 11.84 -2.28 -5.35
C THR A 311 11.68 -3.59 -4.55
N ALA A 312 12.71 -4.43 -4.54
CA ALA A 312 12.72 -5.65 -3.74
C ALA A 312 12.79 -5.34 -2.24
N THR A 313 13.61 -4.37 -1.83
CA THR A 313 13.64 -3.82 -0.46
C THR A 313 12.27 -3.28 -0.05
N ALA A 314 11.63 -2.50 -0.92
CA ALA A 314 10.30 -1.96 -0.64
C ALA A 314 9.26 -3.08 -0.46
N LEU A 315 9.24 -4.09 -1.34
CA LEU A 315 8.30 -5.22 -1.19
C LEU A 315 8.61 -6.08 0.03
N LEU A 316 9.89 -6.35 0.33
CA LEU A 316 10.25 -7.09 1.53
C LEU A 316 9.77 -6.36 2.78
N TYR A 317 9.95 -5.05 2.86
CA TYR A 317 9.41 -4.22 3.93
C TYR A 317 7.88 -4.40 4.08
N GLU A 318 7.12 -4.31 2.98
CA GLU A 318 5.66 -4.50 3.03
C GLU A 318 5.29 -5.91 3.53
N ILE A 319 6.06 -6.94 3.18
CA ILE A 319 5.87 -8.30 3.70
C ILE A 319 6.21 -8.36 5.20
N LEU A 320 7.33 -7.76 5.64
CA LEU A 320 7.69 -7.71 7.07
C LEU A 320 6.55 -7.10 7.91
N LEU A 321 5.90 -6.04 7.41
CA LEU A 321 4.76 -5.43 8.08
C LEU A 321 3.60 -6.42 8.28
N VAL A 322 3.33 -7.29 7.31
CA VAL A 322 2.30 -8.34 7.45
C VAL A 322 2.64 -9.29 8.60
N PHE A 323 3.91 -9.66 8.77
CA PHE A 323 4.35 -10.56 9.85
C PHE A 323 4.53 -9.85 11.21
N GLN A 324 4.58 -8.52 11.24
CA GLN A 324 4.58 -7.75 12.49
C GLN A 324 3.15 -7.51 13.02
N GLN A 325 2.10 -7.82 12.24
CA GLN A 325 0.70 -7.71 12.68
C GLN A 325 0.35 -8.81 13.71
N GLU A 326 1.01 -8.77 14.86
CA GLU A 326 0.64 -9.48 16.07
C GLU A 326 -0.67 -8.85 16.59
N ASN A 327 -1.79 -9.57 16.50
CA ASN A 327 -3.11 -9.24 17.10
C ASN A 327 -4.17 -8.46 16.29
N LEU A 328 -4.43 -8.82 15.02
CA LEU A 328 -5.71 -8.47 14.37
C LEU A 328 -6.74 -9.63 14.39
N GLY A 329 -6.86 -10.34 15.52
CA GLY A 329 -8.02 -11.20 15.81
C GLY A 329 -8.02 -12.63 15.24
N LEU A 330 -7.07 -12.99 14.38
CA LEU A 330 -6.84 -14.38 13.99
C LEU A 330 -5.81 -14.98 14.95
N GLY A 331 -6.26 -15.67 16.01
CA GLY A 331 -5.45 -16.31 17.05
C GLY A 331 -4.52 -17.45 16.57
N SER A 332 -3.86 -17.27 15.44
CA SER A 332 -3.02 -18.23 14.75
C SER A 332 -1.59 -17.71 14.74
N THR A 333 -0.70 -18.42 15.42
CA THR A 333 0.76 -18.25 15.46
C THR A 333 1.46 -18.36 14.09
N LYS A 334 0.72 -18.54 12.99
CA LYS A 334 1.25 -18.83 11.65
C LYS A 334 2.05 -17.69 11.01
N PHE A 335 1.85 -16.43 11.42
CA PHE A 335 2.51 -15.26 10.82
C PHE A 335 3.29 -14.43 11.85
N ALA A 336 4.15 -15.08 12.63
CA ALA A 336 5.08 -14.37 13.51
C ALA A 336 6.32 -13.89 12.75
N ILE A 337 6.75 -12.65 13.01
CA ILE A 337 7.99 -12.08 12.44
C ILE A 337 9.23 -12.94 12.76
N SER A 338 9.26 -13.60 13.92
CA SER A 338 10.32 -14.52 14.31
C SER A 338 10.43 -15.74 13.38
N TRP A 339 9.31 -16.26 12.89
CA TRP A 339 9.30 -17.40 11.97
C TRP A 339 9.84 -17.01 10.60
N MET A 340 9.39 -15.88 10.06
CA MET A 340 9.89 -15.37 8.78
C MET A 340 11.39 -15.04 8.88
N MET A 341 11.85 -14.49 10.01
CA MET A 341 13.29 -14.27 10.23
C MET A 341 14.08 -15.58 10.32
N SER A 342 13.51 -16.60 10.94
CA SER A 342 14.08 -17.95 10.95
C SER A 342 14.19 -18.56 9.55
N PHE A 343 13.21 -18.29 8.67
CA PHE A 343 13.29 -18.68 7.27
C PHE A 343 14.36 -17.88 6.51
N LEU A 344 14.37 -16.55 6.63
CA LEU A 344 15.34 -15.70 5.94
C LEU A 344 16.79 -16.04 6.31
N GLN A 345 17.08 -16.26 7.60
CA GLN A 345 18.43 -16.63 8.05
C GLN A 345 18.90 -18.00 7.51
N SER A 346 17.98 -18.89 7.14
CA SER A 346 18.29 -20.18 6.54
C SER A 346 18.61 -20.10 5.04
N CYS A 347 18.34 -18.95 4.41
CA CYS A 347 18.55 -18.73 2.98
C CYS A 347 19.96 -18.17 2.73
N PRO A 348 20.83 -18.85 1.95
CA PRO A 348 22.19 -18.37 1.68
C PRO A 348 22.34 -16.91 1.17
N PRO A 349 21.43 -16.38 0.32
CA PRO A 349 21.56 -15.00 -0.16
C PRO A 349 21.37 -13.90 0.90
N ILE A 350 20.82 -14.22 2.08
CA ILE A 350 20.44 -13.21 3.09
C ILE A 350 21.63 -12.35 3.55
N ILE A 351 22.82 -12.95 3.67
CA ILE A 351 24.04 -12.26 4.10
C ILE A 351 24.44 -11.19 3.07
N ALA A 352 24.46 -11.57 1.78
CA ALA A 352 24.75 -10.63 0.70
C ALA A 352 23.68 -9.55 0.56
N PHE A 353 22.42 -9.88 0.86
CA PHE A 353 21.32 -8.92 0.88
C PHE A 353 21.49 -7.88 1.99
N VAL A 354 21.79 -8.32 3.22
CA VAL A 354 22.06 -7.43 4.36
C VAL A 354 23.26 -6.53 4.06
N ALA A 355 24.34 -7.09 3.52
CA ALA A 355 25.51 -6.32 3.08
C ALA A 355 25.13 -5.22 2.09
N ASN A 356 24.26 -5.53 1.11
CA ASN A 356 23.77 -4.54 0.15
C ASN A 356 22.90 -3.47 0.82
N ILE A 357 22.03 -3.82 1.78
CA ILE A 357 21.25 -2.83 2.53
C ILE A 357 22.18 -1.87 3.28
N VAL A 358 23.15 -2.38 4.05
CA VAL A 358 24.09 -1.53 4.79
C VAL A 358 24.84 -0.60 3.83
N LYS A 359 25.34 -1.13 2.70
CA LYS A 359 25.99 -0.34 1.65
C LYS A 359 25.11 0.79 1.12
N GLN A 360 23.82 0.54 0.88
CA GLN A 360 22.89 1.57 0.39
C GLN A 360 22.58 2.62 1.47
N VAL A 361 22.42 2.21 2.73
CA VAL A 361 22.23 3.14 3.86
C VAL A 361 23.45 4.06 4.01
N VAL A 362 24.66 3.49 4.00
CA VAL A 362 25.92 4.25 4.04
C VAL A 362 25.98 5.24 2.87
N LYS A 363 25.70 4.79 1.64
CA LYS A 363 25.66 5.65 0.46
C LYS A 363 24.62 6.77 0.59
N GLY A 364 23.46 6.47 1.17
CA GLY A 364 22.38 7.43 1.39
C GLY A 364 22.72 8.51 2.41
N LEU A 365 23.52 8.18 3.43
CA LEU A 365 23.92 9.06 4.52
C LEU A 365 25.31 9.70 4.38
N SER A 366 26.13 9.20 3.45
CA SER A 366 27.45 9.75 3.15
C SER A 366 27.38 11.23 2.76
N ALA A 367 28.50 11.94 2.99
CA ALA A 367 28.64 13.40 2.93
C ALA A 367 28.53 14.03 1.52
N SER A 368 27.50 13.69 0.76
CA SER A 368 27.06 14.46 -0.41
C SER A 368 26.25 15.67 0.07
N SER A 369 26.45 16.83 -0.56
CA SER A 369 25.72 18.07 -0.25
C SER A 369 24.24 18.04 -0.65
N GLN A 370 23.76 16.96 -1.27
CA GLN A 370 22.40 16.87 -1.82
C GLN A 370 21.43 16.22 -0.82
N LEU A 371 20.30 16.88 -0.56
CA LEU A 371 19.22 16.31 0.26
C LEU A 371 18.60 15.08 -0.41
N LEU A 372 18.09 14.14 0.40
CA LEU A 372 17.38 12.97 -0.10
C LEU A 372 16.06 13.36 -0.77
N SER A 373 15.78 12.78 -1.93
CA SER A 373 14.46 12.89 -2.55
C SER A 373 13.39 12.14 -1.73
N PRO A 374 12.08 12.40 -1.92
CA PRO A 374 11.03 11.70 -1.17
C PRO A 374 11.09 10.18 -1.32
N CYS A 375 11.40 9.68 -2.53
CA CYS A 375 11.53 8.24 -2.77
C CYS A 375 12.73 7.64 -2.04
N GLN A 376 13.85 8.35 -2.00
CA GLN A 376 15.05 7.91 -1.27
C GLN A 376 14.84 7.95 0.26
N ALA A 377 14.12 8.95 0.77
CA ALA A 377 13.78 9.03 2.19
C ALA A 377 12.89 7.84 2.63
N VAL A 378 11.88 7.49 1.83
CA VAL A 378 11.05 6.30 2.08
C VAL A 378 11.88 5.03 2.03
N LEU A 379 12.76 4.89 1.03
CA LEU A 379 13.62 3.72 0.91
C LEU A 379 14.58 3.59 2.09
N LEU A 380 15.16 4.70 2.57
CA LEU A 380 16.02 4.73 3.74
C LEU A 380 15.29 4.25 5.00
N TYR A 381 14.05 4.71 5.21
CA TYR A 381 13.20 4.22 6.30
C TYR A 381 12.97 2.71 6.19
N GLN A 382 12.63 2.21 5.00
CA GLN A 382 12.41 0.78 4.76
C GLN A 382 13.66 -0.06 5.03
N GLN A 383 14.84 0.43 4.62
CA GLN A 383 16.13 -0.20 4.88
C GLN A 383 16.42 -0.28 6.38
N PHE A 384 16.23 0.81 7.13
CA PHE A 384 16.39 0.78 8.58
C PHE A 384 15.42 -0.15 9.27
N TYR A 385 14.19 -0.24 8.77
CA TYR A 385 13.18 -1.11 9.35
C TYR A 385 13.56 -2.59 9.16
N ILE A 386 14.09 -2.95 7.99
CA ILE A 386 14.63 -4.28 7.74
C ILE A 386 15.82 -4.56 8.66
N LEU A 387 16.77 -3.62 8.78
CA LEU A 387 17.94 -3.77 9.68
C LEU A 387 17.52 -3.94 11.15
N LYS A 388 16.60 -3.11 11.65
CA LYS A 388 16.00 -3.25 12.98
C LYS A 388 15.40 -4.64 13.16
N SER A 389 14.67 -5.12 12.15
CA SER A 389 14.03 -6.43 12.20
C SER A 389 15.08 -7.55 12.27
N CYS A 390 16.15 -7.48 11.46
CA CYS A 390 17.27 -8.43 11.53
C CYS A 390 17.93 -8.43 12.91
N LEU A 391 18.24 -7.24 13.45
CA LEU A 391 18.90 -7.07 14.75
C LEU A 391 18.05 -7.56 15.93
N ARG A 392 16.72 -7.41 15.84
CA ARG A 392 15.78 -7.73 16.92
C ARG A 392 15.34 -9.20 16.93
N TYR A 393 15.15 -9.79 15.75
CA TYR A 393 14.47 -11.10 15.62
C TYR A 393 15.36 -12.23 15.10
N SER A 394 16.61 -11.97 14.72
CA SER A 394 17.59 -13.02 14.37
C SER A 394 18.92 -12.80 15.09
N LYS A 395 19.29 -13.73 15.98
CA LYS A 395 20.58 -13.69 16.68
C LYS A 395 21.76 -13.76 15.71
N MET A 396 21.68 -14.66 14.72
CA MET A 396 22.74 -14.83 13.72
C MET A 396 22.95 -13.57 12.88
N LEU A 397 21.87 -12.98 12.34
CA LEU A 397 21.99 -11.76 11.55
C LEU A 397 22.44 -10.57 12.42
N ALA A 398 22.00 -10.51 13.67
CA ALA A 398 22.42 -9.46 14.58
C ALA A 398 23.93 -9.54 14.91
N GLU A 399 24.46 -10.75 15.11
CA GLU A 399 25.90 -10.97 15.31
C GLU A 399 26.69 -10.61 14.06
N HIS A 400 26.26 -11.08 12.88
CA HIS A 400 26.88 -10.71 11.60
C HIS A 400 26.90 -9.18 11.40
N ILE A 401 25.78 -8.49 11.67
CA ILE A 401 25.71 -7.03 11.49
C ILE A 401 26.65 -6.31 12.47
N ARG A 402 26.70 -6.73 13.74
CA ARG A 402 27.57 -6.11 14.76
C ARG A 402 29.05 -6.36 14.49
N ASN A 403 29.41 -7.55 14.03
CA ASN A 403 30.81 -7.91 13.81
C ASN A 403 31.37 -7.26 12.54
N ASP A 404 30.60 -7.32 11.44
CA ASP A 404 31.13 -7.00 10.12
C ASP A 404 30.87 -5.54 9.68
N TYR A 405 29.94 -4.84 10.34
CA TYR A 405 29.57 -3.46 9.96
C TYR A 405 29.62 -2.43 11.10
N SER A 406 30.23 -2.75 12.24
CA SER A 406 30.30 -1.84 13.40
C SER A 406 30.92 -0.49 13.06
N GLU A 407 31.96 -0.46 12.22
CA GLU A 407 32.62 0.78 11.81
C GLU A 407 31.73 1.63 10.88
N GLU A 408 30.93 1.01 10.02
CA GLU A 408 29.95 1.70 9.18
C GLU A 408 28.91 2.42 10.03
N PHE A 409 28.41 1.74 11.07
CA PHE A 409 27.50 2.35 12.04
C PHE A 409 28.17 3.46 12.85
N ARG A 410 29.45 3.32 13.16
CA ARG A 410 30.21 4.32 13.91
C ARG A 410 30.46 5.60 13.12
N TYR A 411 30.85 5.49 11.84
CA TYR A 411 31.32 6.65 11.06
C TYR A 411 30.33 7.20 10.03
N PHE A 412 29.38 6.40 9.54
CA PHE A 412 28.49 6.82 8.45
C PHE A 412 27.01 6.80 8.83
N ILE A 413 26.58 5.84 9.66
CA ILE A 413 25.17 5.67 10.01
C ILE A 413 24.94 6.22 11.43
N HIS A 414 24.85 7.54 11.56
CA HIS A 414 24.63 8.19 12.87
C HIS A 414 23.67 9.38 12.75
N MET A 415 23.11 9.83 13.89
CA MET A 415 22.08 10.88 13.93
C MET A 415 22.48 12.17 13.18
N PRO A 416 23.71 12.73 13.36
CA PRO A 416 24.10 13.92 12.60
C PRO A 416 24.15 13.74 11.08
N ALA A 417 24.38 12.51 10.57
CA ALA A 417 24.37 12.26 9.13
C ALA A 417 22.93 12.23 8.61
N LEU A 418 22.00 11.66 9.38
CA LEU A 418 20.58 11.65 9.03
C LEU A 418 20.00 13.07 8.96
N GLU A 419 20.23 13.88 9.99
CA GLU A 419 19.71 15.26 10.08
C GLU A 419 20.19 16.16 8.94
N LYS A 420 21.43 15.95 8.47
CA LYS A 420 21.99 16.68 7.32
C LYS A 420 21.36 16.28 5.98
N ARG A 421 20.78 15.08 5.89
CA ARG A 421 20.36 14.46 4.63
C ARG A 421 18.85 14.40 4.47
N LEU A 422 18.11 14.27 5.57
CA LEU A 422 16.67 14.08 5.60
C LEU A 422 15.94 15.40 5.89
N PRO A 423 15.17 15.96 4.94
CA PRO A 423 14.47 17.23 5.15
C PRO A 423 13.42 17.17 6.27
N LEU A 424 13.40 18.18 7.14
CA LEU A 424 12.41 18.30 8.23
C LEU A 424 10.96 18.42 7.74
N CYS A 425 10.73 18.81 6.49
CA CYS A 425 9.40 18.94 5.91
C CYS A 425 8.78 17.60 5.49
N TYR A 426 9.53 16.50 5.49
CA TYR A 426 8.99 15.19 5.13
C TYR A 426 8.23 14.57 6.30
N PRO A 427 7.00 14.06 6.10
CA PRO A 427 6.23 13.41 7.16
C PRO A 427 6.92 12.19 7.78
N ILE A 428 7.84 11.55 7.03
CA ILE A 428 8.57 10.37 7.47
C ILE A 428 9.81 10.72 8.33
N THR A 429 10.14 12.00 8.49
CA THR A 429 11.39 12.41 9.15
C THR A 429 11.46 12.00 10.60
N GLU A 430 10.44 12.33 11.39
CA GLU A 430 10.37 11.91 12.80
C GLU A 430 10.33 10.37 12.94
N PRO A 431 9.48 9.62 12.23
CA PRO A 431 9.52 8.16 12.24
C PRO A 431 10.88 7.56 11.85
N THR A 432 11.61 8.17 10.91
CA THR A 432 12.94 7.68 10.48
C THR A 432 13.99 7.95 11.54
N THR A 433 13.92 9.12 12.19
CA THR A 433 14.80 9.51 13.30
C THR A 433 14.63 8.59 14.49
N GLU A 434 13.40 8.27 14.89
CA GLU A 434 13.12 7.30 15.96
C GLU A 434 13.64 5.90 15.59
N LEU A 435 13.39 5.48 14.35
CA LEU A 435 13.82 4.19 13.87
C LEU A 435 15.35 4.04 13.85
N LEU A 436 16.09 5.08 13.47
CA LEU A 436 17.55 5.08 13.53
C LEU A 436 18.05 4.98 14.98
N HIS A 437 17.45 5.71 15.93
CA HIS A 437 17.80 5.56 17.35
C HIS A 437 17.62 4.13 17.84
N GLU A 438 16.51 3.48 17.49
CA GLU A 438 16.29 2.08 17.84
C GLU A 438 17.34 1.14 17.23
N VAL A 439 17.69 1.34 15.96
CA VAL A 439 18.75 0.55 15.29
C VAL A 439 20.09 0.73 16.00
N LEU A 440 20.49 1.96 16.30
CA LEU A 440 21.74 2.25 16.99
C LEU A 440 21.79 1.64 18.40
N LYS A 441 20.69 1.71 19.14
CA LYS A 441 20.56 1.04 20.45
C LYS A 441 20.72 -0.47 20.36
N LEU A 442 20.26 -1.10 19.27
CA LEU A 442 20.42 -2.54 19.05
C LEU A 442 21.83 -2.94 18.59
N MET A 443 22.63 -1.98 18.11
CA MET A 443 24.04 -2.18 17.75
C MET A 443 24.97 -2.16 18.97
N GLU A 444 24.57 -1.49 20.06
CA GLU A 444 25.32 -1.52 21.31
C GLU A 444 25.41 -2.97 21.85
N PRO A 445 26.59 -3.44 22.25
CA PRO A 445 26.72 -4.76 22.86
C PRO A 445 25.88 -4.78 24.14
N LYS A 446 24.99 -5.78 24.27
CA LYS A 446 24.35 -6.05 25.56
C LYS A 446 25.46 -6.42 26.52
N ALA A 447 25.69 -5.60 27.54
CA ALA A 447 26.50 -5.99 28.68
C ALA A 447 25.86 -7.25 29.26
N GLU A 448 26.48 -8.40 29.03
CA GLU A 448 26.15 -9.62 29.74
C GLU A 448 26.33 -9.32 31.24
N ARG A 449 25.22 -9.36 31.98
CA ARG A 449 25.22 -9.41 33.44
C ARG A 449 25.02 -10.85 33.87
#